data_AF-A0A410MHV4-F1
#
_entry.id   AF-A0A410MHV4-F1
#
_cell.length_a   1.000
_cell.length_b   1.000
_cell.length_c   1.000
_cell.angle_alpha   90.00
_cell.angle_beta   90.00
_cell.angle_gamma   90.00
#
_symmetry.space_group_name_H-M   'P 1'
#
loop_
_entity.id
_entity.type
_entity.pdbx_description
1 polymer ?
#
loop_
_entity_poly.entity_id
_entity_poly.type
_entity_poly.pdbx_seq_one_letter_code
_entity_poly.pdbx_strand_id
1 'polypeptide(L)'
;MVLRRDGFGGSRFYPENSEITVLCTYINTGYRYVIIRYLDLPFSYRLINRDGILLLEEQVCEFLLNEVTKIDEGYYDDPQLAKKITALMK
;
A
#
# COMPACT_ATOMS: atom_id res chain seq x y z
N MET A 1 4.23 15.77 5.60
CA MET A 1 2.93 16.37 5.18
C MET A 1 3.07 17.74 4.48
N VAL A 2 2.96 17.81 3.14
CA VAL A 2 2.78 19.09 2.41
C VAL A 2 1.37 19.15 1.82
N LEU A 3 0.42 19.68 2.60
CA LEU A 3 -0.89 20.08 2.09
C LEU A 3 -0.73 21.43 1.40
N ARG A 4 -0.67 21.46 0.06
CA ARG A 4 -0.79 22.73 -0.66
C ARG A 4 -2.27 23.03 -0.85
N ARG A 5 -2.68 24.23 -0.45
CA ARG A 5 -3.95 24.81 -0.88
C ARG A 5 -3.97 24.76 -2.40
N ASP A 6 -4.92 24.03 -2.96
CA ASP A 6 -5.25 24.28 -4.35
C ASP A 6 -5.89 25.68 -4.44
N GLY A 7 -5.73 26.35 -5.57
CA GLY A 7 -6.29 27.70 -5.78
C GLY A 7 -7.82 27.76 -5.74
N PHE A 8 -8.50 26.67 -5.39
CA PHE A 8 -9.95 26.52 -5.36
C PHE A 8 -10.50 26.21 -3.95
N GLY A 9 -9.67 26.30 -2.91
CA GLY A 9 -10.09 26.15 -1.52
C GLY A 9 -10.08 24.70 -0.99
N GLY A 10 -9.57 23.75 -1.78
CA GLY A 10 -9.25 22.39 -1.37
C GLY A 10 -7.78 22.22 -0.97
N SER A 11 -7.45 21.03 -0.47
CA SER A 11 -6.06 20.63 -0.22
C SER A 11 -5.71 19.48 -1.15
N ARG A 12 -4.69 19.64 -1.98
CA ARG A 12 -4.15 18.54 -2.80
C ARG A 12 -2.94 17.92 -2.10
N PHE A 13 -2.96 16.60 -2.01
CA PHE A 13 -1.84 15.81 -1.50
C PHE A 13 -0.87 15.51 -2.64
N TYR A 14 0.39 15.85 -2.45
CA TYR A 14 1.47 15.57 -3.39
C TYR A 14 2.38 14.48 -2.78
N PRO A 15 2.28 13.22 -3.24
CA PRO A 15 3.01 12.08 -2.68
C PRO A 15 4.54 12.15 -2.84
N GLU A 16 5.03 13.06 -3.66
CA GLU A 16 6.45 13.23 -4.03
C GLU A 16 7.38 13.46 -2.83
N ASN A 17 6.84 13.96 -1.71
CA ASN A 17 7.59 14.24 -0.48
C ASN A 17 7.13 13.39 0.71
N SER A 18 6.31 12.36 0.47
CA SER A 18 5.80 11.51 1.53
C SER A 18 6.69 10.30 1.77
N GLU A 19 6.81 9.94 3.04
CA GLU A 19 7.47 8.69 3.42
C GLU A 19 6.57 7.51 3.03
N ILE A 20 7.19 6.56 2.34
CA ILE A 20 6.55 5.35 1.84
C ILE A 20 7.22 4.15 2.49
N THR A 21 6.42 3.27 3.10
CA THR A 21 6.88 1.98 3.58
C THR A 21 6.41 0.90 2.61
N VAL A 22 7.33 0.08 2.10
CA VAL A 22 6.96 -1.13 1.36
C VAL A 22 6.52 -2.18 2.36
N LEU A 23 5.33 -2.72 2.17
CA LEU A 23 4.76 -3.70 3.10
C LEU A 23 4.91 -5.12 2.61
N CYS A 24 4.56 -5.34 1.35
CA CYS A 24 4.59 -6.66 0.77
C CYS A 24 4.88 -6.54 -0.72
N THR A 25 5.74 -7.42 -1.21
CA THR A 25 5.97 -7.62 -2.62
C THR A 25 5.66 -9.06 -2.98
N TYR A 26 4.99 -9.26 -4.10
CA TYR A 26 4.68 -10.60 -4.57
C TYR A 26 4.54 -10.67 -6.08
N ILE A 27 4.66 -11.88 -6.62
CA ILE A 27 4.45 -12.15 -8.05
C ILE A 27 3.14 -12.89 -8.20
N ASN A 28 2.24 -12.34 -9.02
CA ASN A 28 1.01 -13.00 -9.44
C ASN A 28 0.89 -12.88 -10.96
N THR A 29 0.45 -13.95 -11.63
CA THR A 29 0.30 -14.01 -13.10
C THR A 29 1.50 -13.49 -13.92
N GLY A 30 2.71 -13.59 -13.37
CA GLY A 30 3.95 -13.11 -14.00
C GLY A 30 4.26 -11.62 -13.80
N TYR A 31 3.39 -10.88 -13.09
CA TYR A 31 3.60 -9.48 -12.75
C TYR A 31 3.97 -9.32 -11.28
N ARG A 32 4.82 -8.33 -10.99
CA ARG A 32 5.14 -7.93 -9.62
C ARG A 32 4.12 -6.93 -9.12
N TYR A 33 3.60 -7.22 -7.93
CA TYR A 33 2.70 -6.40 -7.17
C TYR A 33 3.43 -5.90 -5.93
N VAL A 34 3.26 -4.63 -5.61
CA VAL A 34 3.90 -3.96 -4.47
C VAL A 34 2.82 -3.28 -3.67
N ILE A 35 2.69 -3.66 -2.40
CA ILE A 35 1.83 -2.95 -1.46
C ILE A 35 2.67 -1.95 -0.70
N ILE A 36 2.25 -0.69 -0.76
CA ILE A 36 2.89 0.41 -0.06
C ILE A 36 1.96 1.03 0.97
N ARG A 37 2.55 1.65 1.99
CA ARG A 37 1.88 2.50 2.97
C ARG A 37 2.42 3.91 2.87
N TYR A 38 1.54 4.89 2.66
CA TYR A 38 1.86 6.30 2.87
C TYR A 38 1.71 6.64 4.35
N LEU A 39 2.81 7.02 5.02
CA LEU A 39 2.76 7.31 6.46
C LEU A 39 1.95 8.57 6.78
N ASP A 40 1.88 9.52 5.85
CA ASP A 40 1.20 10.81 6.02
C ASP A 40 -0.33 10.77 5.78
N LEU A 41 -0.92 9.64 5.34
CA LEU A 41 -2.30 9.61 4.82
C LEU A 41 -3.28 8.75 5.63
N PRO A 42 -4.53 9.22 5.82
CA PRO A 42 -5.65 8.34 6.13
C PRO A 42 -5.97 7.49 4.90
N PHE A 43 -6.23 6.18 5.08
CA PHE A 43 -6.29 5.18 4.00
C PHE A 43 -4.95 5.07 3.25
N SER A 44 -3.93 4.61 3.96
CA SER A 44 -2.52 4.68 3.56
C SER A 44 -2.06 3.59 2.61
N TYR A 45 -2.82 2.49 2.47
CA TYR A 45 -2.39 1.34 1.70
C TYR A 45 -2.72 1.48 0.20
N ARG A 46 -1.75 1.22 -0.67
CA ARG A 46 -1.95 1.13 -2.12
C ARG A 46 -1.28 -0.10 -2.68
N LEU A 47 -1.94 -0.71 -3.66
CA LEU A 47 -1.35 -1.73 -4.51
C LEU A 47 -0.79 -1.08 -5.77
N ILE A 48 0.46 -1.35 -6.08
CA ILE A 48 1.11 -0.93 -7.31
C ILE A 48 1.34 -2.16 -8.17
N ASN A 49 0.90 -2.09 -9.42
CA ASN A 49 1.17 -3.10 -10.44
C ASN A 49 1.52 -2.42 -11.77
N ARG A 50 1.57 -3.20 -12.86
CA ARG A 50 1.82 -2.68 -14.22
C ARG A 50 0.77 -1.67 -14.68
N ASP A 51 -0.48 -1.81 -14.23
CA ASP A 51 -1.60 -1.00 -14.68
C ASP A 51 -1.71 0.33 -13.91
N GLY A 52 -1.01 0.45 -12.78
CA GLY A 52 -0.88 1.68 -12.01
C GLY A 52 -1.03 1.48 -10.50
N ILE A 53 -1.61 2.50 -9.85
CA ILE A 53 -1.84 2.55 -8.41
C ILE A 53 -3.32 2.29 -8.14
N LEU A 54 -3.60 1.27 -7.34
CA LEU A 54 -4.94 0.82 -6.98
C LEU A 54 -5.16 1.00 -5.47
N LEU A 55 -6.40 1.34 -5.12
CA LEU A 55 -6.87 1.29 -3.73
C LEU A 55 -7.04 -0.17 -3.31
N LEU A 56 -6.63 -0.47 -2.08
CA LEU A 56 -6.86 -1.77 -1.47
C LEU A 56 -8.23 -1.80 -0.81
N GLU A 57 -8.88 -2.96 -0.86
CA GLU A 57 -10.13 -3.22 -0.18
C GLU A 57 -9.94 -3.17 1.35
N GLU A 58 -11.00 -2.79 2.07
CA GLU A 58 -10.96 -2.59 3.52
C GLU A 58 -10.50 -3.85 4.26
N GLN A 59 -10.98 -5.03 3.85
CA GLN A 59 -10.61 -6.31 4.43
C GLN A 59 -9.10 -6.61 4.31
N VAL A 60 -8.50 -6.22 3.19
CA VAL A 60 -7.05 -6.38 2.98
C VAL A 60 -6.29 -5.40 3.86
N CYS A 61 -6.80 -4.19 4.04
CA CYS A 61 -6.20 -3.18 4.92
C CYS A 61 -6.22 -3.64 6.38
N GLU A 62 -7.33 -4.21 6.87
CA GLU A 62 -7.44 -4.78 8.20
C GLU A 62 -6.49 -5.97 8.40
N PHE A 63 -6.38 -6.84 7.40
CA PHE A 63 -5.42 -7.95 7.43
C PHE A 63 -3.98 -7.44 7.52
N LEU A 64 -3.60 -6.48 6.68
CA LEU A 64 -2.25 -5.91 6.66
C LEU A 64 -1.90 -5.23 7.97
N LEU A 65 -2.85 -4.53 8.63
CA LEU A 65 -2.64 -3.91 9.94
C LEU A 65 -2.13 -4.89 10.99
N ASN A 66 -2.61 -6.14 10.98
CA ASN A 66 -2.18 -7.17 11.91
C ASN A 66 -0.79 -7.76 11.58
N GLU A 67 -0.34 -7.61 10.33
CA GLU A 67 0.94 -8.12 9.85
C GLU A 67 2.03 -7.03 9.78
N VAL A 68 1.69 -5.75 10.04
CA VAL A 68 2.63 -4.61 10.03
C VAL A 68 3.87 -4.88 10.88
N THR A 69 3.72 -5.47 12.07
CA THR A 69 4.85 -5.73 12.96
C THR A 69 5.86 -6.70 12.34
N LYS A 70 5.39 -7.74 11.66
CA LYS A 70 6.28 -8.70 10.97
C LYS A 70 6.92 -8.08 9.73
N ILE A 71 6.20 -7.19 9.07
CA ILE A 71 6.70 -6.45 7.93
C ILE A 71 7.83 -5.50 8.37
N ASP A 72 7.69 -4.82 9.51
CA ASP A 72 8.75 -3.97 10.08
C ASP A 72 10.02 -4.75 10.44
N GLU A 73 9.89 -6.06 10.71
CA GLU A 73 11.03 -6.98 10.93
C GLU A 73 11.75 -7.41 9.63
N GLY A 74 11.29 -6.94 8.47
CA GLY A 74 11.96 -7.18 7.18
C GLY A 74 11.30 -8.22 6.28
N TYR A 75 10.13 -8.75 6.65
CA TYR A 75 9.43 -9.82 5.92
C TYR A 75 8.55 -9.31 4.77
N TYR A 76 9.14 -8.56 3.84
CA TYR A 76 8.40 -7.95 2.71
C TYR A 76 8.06 -8.95 1.58
N ASP A 77 8.92 -9.95 1.35
CA ASP A 77 8.82 -10.92 0.24
C ASP A 77 8.33 -12.30 0.74
N ASP A 78 7.38 -12.34 1.70
CA ASP A 78 6.81 -13.59 2.21
C ASP A 78 5.77 -14.20 1.24
N PRO A 79 6.04 -15.38 0.64
CA PRO A 79 5.10 -16.05 -0.26
C PRO A 79 3.80 -16.49 0.42
N GLN A 80 3.80 -16.75 1.72
CA GLN A 80 2.60 -17.12 2.46
C GLN A 80 1.70 -15.91 2.66
N LEU A 81 2.28 -14.76 3.02
CA LEU A 81 1.57 -13.48 3.12
C LEU A 81 0.94 -13.11 1.78
N ALA A 82 1.71 -13.23 0.69
CA ALA A 82 1.25 -12.99 -0.67
C ALA A 82 0.02 -13.82 -1.05
N LYS A 83 0.02 -15.12 -0.70
CA LYS A 83 -1.13 -16.01 -0.96
C LYS A 83 -2.37 -15.57 -0.20
N LYS A 84 -2.24 -15.18 1.07
CA LYS A 84 -3.35 -14.70 1.89
C LYS A 84 -3.93 -13.41 1.33
N ILE A 85 -3.09 -12.44 0.97
CA ILE A 85 -3.50 -11.17 0.36
C ILE A 85 -4.24 -11.44 -0.97
N THR A 86 -3.67 -12.28 -1.82
CA THR A 86 -4.29 -12.61 -3.11
C THR A 86 -5.63 -13.33 -2.94
N ALA A 87 -5.82 -14.10 -1.87
CA ALA A 87 -7.08 -14.75 -1.55
C ALA A 87 -8.15 -13.76 -1.04
N LEU A 88 -7.74 -12.69 -0.34
CA LEU A 88 -8.63 -11.64 0.15
C LEU A 88 -9.05 -10.65 -0.94
N MET A 89 -8.28 -10.53 -2.02
CA MET A 89 -8.58 -9.67 -3.16
C MET A 89 -9.54 -10.31 -4.19
N LYS A 90 -10.24 -11.40 -3.83
CA LYS A 90 -11.17 -12.14 -4.70
C LYS A 90 -12.60 -11.94 -4.27
#